data_AF-A0A0Q7I9M2-F1
#
_entry.id   AF-A0A0Q7I9M2-F1
#
_cell.length_a   1.000
_cell.length_b   1.000
_cell.length_c   1.000
_cell.angle_alpha   90.00
_cell.angle_beta   90.00
_cell.angle_gamma   90.00
#
_symmetry.space_group_name_H-M   'P 1'
#
loop_
_entity.id
_entity.type
_entity.pdbx_description
1 polymer ?
#
loop_
_entity_poly.entity_id
_entity_poly.type
_entity_poly.pdbx_seq_one_letter_code
_entity_poly.pdbx_strand_id
1 'polypeptide(L)'
;MADTHRKAKARVAAQEYAPRPEGSSLTYGLIGVATFGLALIGFGMFYNANVFAYPVLIAALLVTVFLGSVVLRKHRKRLHTDAYKEEYSRQDNTPPE
;
A
#
# COMPACT_ATOMS: atom_id res chain seq x y z
N MET A 1 -3.17 -21.35 24.70
CA MET A 1 -4.11 -21.57 23.57
C MET A 1 -5.15 -20.45 23.45
N ALA A 2 -5.72 -19.94 24.56
CA ALA A 2 -6.69 -18.84 24.51
C ALA A 2 -6.15 -17.55 23.83
N ASP A 3 -4.90 -17.16 24.12
CA ASP A 3 -4.29 -15.96 23.50
C ASP A 3 -4.04 -16.13 21.98
N THR A 4 -3.74 -17.35 21.52
CA THR A 4 -3.58 -17.65 20.09
C THR A 4 -4.90 -17.50 19.34
N HIS A 5 -6.02 -17.93 19.92
CA HIS A 5 -7.35 -17.75 19.36
C HIS A 5 -7.81 -16.28 19.37
N ARG A 6 -7.48 -15.50 20.42
CA ARG A 6 -7.75 -14.05 20.47
C ARG A 6 -6.98 -13.30 19.38
N LYS A 7 -5.68 -13.56 19.23
CA LYS A 7 -4.85 -12.96 18.18
C LYS A 7 -5.36 -13.27 16.78
N ALA A 8 -5.87 -14.48 16.56
CA ALA A 8 -6.46 -14.87 15.28
C ALA A 8 -7.76 -14.11 14.99
N LYS A 9 -8.69 -14.01 15.96
CA LYS A 9 -9.95 -13.27 15.81
C LYS A 9 -9.71 -11.79 15.53
N ALA A 10 -8.85 -11.13 16.30
CA ALA A 10 -8.50 -9.72 16.09
C ALA A 10 -7.87 -9.48 14.70
N ARG A 11 -7.09 -10.44 14.19
CA ARG A 11 -6.47 -10.34 12.87
C ARG A 11 -7.47 -10.49 11.72
N VAL A 12 -8.44 -11.39 11.85
CA VAL A 12 -9.51 -11.57 10.87
C VAL A 12 -10.39 -10.33 10.81
N ALA A 13 -10.82 -9.82 11.96
CA ALA A 13 -11.62 -8.59 12.04
C ALA A 13 -10.85 -7.39 11.43
N ALA A 14 -9.58 -7.19 11.79
CA ALA A 14 -8.77 -6.12 11.21
C ALA A 14 -8.52 -6.26 9.69
N GLN A 15 -8.55 -7.48 9.15
CA GLN A 15 -8.43 -7.71 7.70
C GLN A 15 -9.69 -7.30 6.92
N GLU A 16 -10.86 -7.36 7.56
CA GLU A 16 -12.16 -7.10 6.91
C GLU A 16 -12.32 -5.63 6.51
N TYR A 17 -11.84 -4.70 7.34
CA TYR A 17 -11.91 -3.26 7.07
C TYR A 17 -10.56 -2.61 6.72
N ALA A 18 -9.43 -3.23 7.07
CA ALA A 18 -8.09 -2.72 6.76
C ALA A 18 -7.18 -3.84 6.23
N PRO A 19 -7.25 -4.21 4.94
CA PRO A 19 -6.39 -5.27 4.42
C PRO A 19 -4.91 -4.86 4.46
N ARG A 20 -4.10 -5.54 5.28
CA ARG A 20 -3.15 -6.49 4.69
C ARG A 20 -2.39 -6.07 3.41
N PRO A 21 -1.49 -5.08 3.32
CA PRO A 21 -0.71 -4.93 2.09
C PRO A 21 0.17 -6.18 1.88
N GLU A 22 -0.23 -7.05 0.95
CA GLU A 22 0.49 -8.26 0.54
C GLU A 22 1.58 -7.91 -0.48
N GLY A 23 2.72 -8.62 -0.45
CA GLY A 23 3.88 -8.39 -1.33
C GLY A 23 4.95 -7.46 -0.77
N SER A 24 6.06 -7.28 -1.49
CA SER A 24 7.22 -6.45 -1.09
C SER A 24 7.05 -4.97 -1.47
N SER A 25 7.75 -4.05 -0.78
CA SER A 25 7.79 -2.63 -1.17
C SER A 25 8.26 -2.45 -2.61
N LEU A 26 9.18 -3.34 -3.05
CA LEU A 26 9.68 -3.36 -4.41
C LEU A 26 8.57 -3.60 -5.42
N THR A 27 7.67 -4.54 -5.15
CA THR A 27 6.54 -4.89 -6.04
C THR A 27 5.59 -3.70 -6.20
N TYR A 28 5.25 -2.99 -5.12
CA TYR A 28 4.40 -1.79 -5.19
C TYR A 28 5.06 -0.67 -5.99
N GLY A 29 6.35 -0.46 -5.77
CA GLY A 29 7.11 0.54 -6.52
C GLY A 29 7.16 0.21 -8.02
N LEU A 30 7.41 -1.05 -8.38
CA LEU A 30 7.41 -1.51 -9.78
C LEU A 30 6.03 -1.38 -10.44
N ILE A 31 4.94 -1.73 -9.72
CA ILE A 31 3.57 -1.54 -10.22
C ILE A 31 3.29 -0.06 -10.48
N GLY A 32 3.67 0.82 -9.54
CA GLY A 32 3.50 2.27 -9.71
C GLY A 32 4.26 2.81 -10.92
N VAL A 33 5.52 2.42 -11.06
CA VAL A 33 6.38 2.78 -12.21
C VAL A 33 5.80 2.28 -13.53
N ALA A 34 5.35 1.02 -13.60
CA ALA A 34 4.76 0.44 -14.80
C ALA A 34 3.46 1.17 -15.20
N THR A 35 2.58 1.43 -14.23
CA THR A 35 1.32 2.14 -14.44
C THR A 35 1.57 3.57 -14.92
N PHE A 36 2.55 4.26 -14.34
CA PHE A 36 2.94 5.59 -14.77
C PHE A 36 3.57 5.61 -16.16
N GLY A 37 4.37 4.60 -16.50
CA GLY A 37 4.93 4.44 -17.85
C GLY A 37 3.83 4.32 -18.91
N LEU A 38 2.79 3.52 -18.65
CA LEU A 38 1.61 3.43 -19.54
C LEU A 38 0.89 4.78 -19.66
N ALA A 39 0.74 5.51 -18.56
CA ALA A 39 0.15 6.86 -18.58
C ALA A 39 0.98 7.85 -19.40
N LEU A 40 2.32 7.81 -19.32
CA LEU A 40 3.23 8.65 -20.12
C LEU A 40 3.11 8.35 -21.61
N ILE A 41 3.00 7.08 -21.99
CA ILE A 41 2.79 6.68 -23.40
C ILE A 41 1.47 7.26 -23.90
N GLY A 42 0.39 7.07 -23.14
CA GLY A 42 -0.93 7.62 -23.48
C GLY A 42 -0.92 9.15 -23.58
N PHE A 43 -0.25 9.84 -22.66
CA PHE A 43 -0.08 11.29 -22.69
C PHE A 43 0.69 11.76 -23.93
N GLY A 44 1.81 11.12 -24.26
CA GLY A 44 2.59 11.43 -25.45
C GLY A 44 1.78 11.26 -26.74
N MET A 45 1.00 10.19 -26.83
CA MET A 45 0.10 9.96 -27.98
C MET A 45 -1.02 11.01 -28.05
N PHE A 46 -1.66 11.32 -26.93
CA PHE A 46 -2.82 12.23 -26.89
C PHE A 46 -2.44 13.68 -27.21
N TYR A 47 -1.32 14.16 -26.66
CA TYR A 47 -0.85 15.54 -26.85
C TYR A 47 0.14 15.69 -28.00
N ASN A 48 0.45 14.60 -28.72
CA ASN A 48 1.49 14.55 -29.75
C ASN A 48 2.83 15.15 -29.25
N ALA A 49 3.14 14.90 -27.97
CA ALA A 49 4.28 15.46 -27.29
C ALA A 49 5.44 14.45 -27.30
N ASN A 50 6.65 14.90 -27.62
CA ASN A 50 7.84 14.07 -27.50
C ASN A 50 8.33 14.04 -26.04
N VAL A 51 7.61 13.31 -25.20
CA VAL A 51 7.90 13.22 -23.76
C VAL A 51 9.29 12.62 -23.51
N PHE A 52 9.74 11.72 -24.39
CA PHE A 52 11.05 11.07 -24.33
C PHE A 52 12.23 12.02 -24.60
N ALA A 53 11.97 13.25 -25.08
CA ALA A 53 12.99 14.28 -25.20
C ALA A 53 13.54 14.76 -23.84
N TYR A 54 12.85 14.46 -22.73
CA TYR A 54 13.23 14.91 -21.39
C TYR A 54 13.52 13.73 -20.44
N PRO A 55 14.59 12.95 -20.67
CA PRO A 55 14.87 11.73 -19.92
C PRO A 55 15.14 11.99 -18.43
N VAL A 56 15.74 13.13 -18.09
CA VAL A 56 16.02 13.51 -16.69
C VAL A 56 14.72 13.77 -15.93
N LEU A 57 13.75 14.47 -16.55
CA LEU A 57 12.44 14.72 -15.95
C LEU A 57 11.67 13.41 -15.77
N ILE A 58 11.70 12.52 -16.77
CA ILE A 58 11.08 11.19 -16.67
C ILE A 58 11.70 10.41 -15.50
N ALA A 59 13.03 10.35 -15.40
CA ALA A 59 13.70 9.64 -14.32
C ALA A 59 13.31 10.19 -12.94
N ALA A 60 13.27 11.52 -12.78
CA ALA A 60 12.84 12.17 -11.54
C ALA A 60 11.39 11.82 -11.17
N LEU A 61 10.48 11.83 -12.15
CA LEU A 61 9.08 11.45 -11.95
C LEU A 61 8.94 9.98 -11.58
N LEU A 62 9.68 9.09 -12.23
CA LEU A 62 9.68 7.65 -11.92
C LEU A 62 10.15 7.38 -10.49
N VAL A 63 11.23 8.04 -10.05
CA VAL A 63 11.70 7.94 -8.65
C VAL A 63 10.62 8.44 -7.68
N THR A 64 9.98 9.56 -8.00
CA THR A 64 8.92 10.14 -7.17
C THR A 64 7.71 9.19 -7.05
N VAL A 65 7.27 8.60 -8.16
CA VAL A 65 6.18 7.61 -8.20
C VAL A 65 6.54 6.35 -7.44
N PHE A 66 7.77 5.85 -7.60
CA PHE A 66 8.26 4.68 -6.88
C PHE A 66 8.22 4.93 -5.37
N LEU A 67 8.81 6.04 -4.91
CA LEU A 67 8.82 6.42 -3.49
C LEU A 67 7.40 6.63 -2.94
N GLY A 68 6.54 7.32 -3.71
CA GLY A 68 5.13 7.52 -3.36
C GLY A 68 4.39 6.19 -3.16
N SER A 69 4.64 5.21 -4.03
CA SER A 69 4.05 3.86 -3.94
C SER A 69 4.54 3.11 -2.70
N VAL A 70 5.81 3.25 -2.34
CA VAL A 70 6.38 2.68 -1.10
C VAL A 70 5.79 3.35 0.14
N VAL A 71 5.64 4.67 0.13
CA VAL A 71 5.01 5.43 1.23
C VAL A 71 3.55 5.04 1.39
N LEU A 72 2.81 4.89 0.31
CA LEU A 72 1.41 4.42 0.33
C LEU A 72 1.30 3.04 0.98
N ARG A 73 2.19 2.10 0.65
CA ARG A 73 2.26 0.79 1.31
C ARG A 73 2.53 0.93 2.81
N LYS A 74 3.50 1.78 3.19
CA LYS A 74 3.83 2.04 4.59
C LYS A 74 2.62 2.62 5.35
N HIS A 75 1.88 3.53 4.73
CA HIS A 75 0.66 4.10 5.28
C HIS A 75 -0.42 3.04 5.49
N ARG A 76 -0.70 2.22 4.47
CA ARG A 76 -1.65 1.08 4.57
C ARG A 76 -1.24 0.08 5.67
N LYS A 77 0.05 -0.20 5.81
CA LYS A 77 0.55 -1.07 6.87
C LYS A 77 0.34 -0.48 8.27
N ARG A 78 0.51 0.84 8.43
CA ARG A 78 0.24 1.54 9.69
C ARG A 78 -1.24 1.43 10.05
N LEU A 79 -2.13 1.78 9.12
CA LEU A 79 -3.58 1.67 9.32
C LEU A 79 -4.01 0.26 9.75
N HIS A 80 -3.49 -0.79 9.10
CA HIS A 80 -3.78 -2.17 9.51
C HIS A 80 -3.23 -2.52 10.91
N THR A 81 -2.08 -1.96 11.29
CA THR A 81 -1.48 -2.21 12.61
C THR A 81 -2.26 -1.51 13.71
N ASP A 82 -2.74 -0.29 13.43
CA ASP A 82 -3.53 0.50 14.36
C ASP A 82 -4.91 -0.15 14.57
N ALA A 83 -5.57 -0.55 13.47
CA ALA A 83 -6.78 -1.37 13.46
C ALA A 83 -6.64 -2.65 14.30
N TYR A 84 -5.55 -3.40 14.09
CA TYR A 84 -5.29 -4.62 14.84
C TYR A 84 -5.11 -4.37 16.35
N LYS A 85 -4.41 -3.30 16.72
CA LYS A 85 -4.20 -2.94 18.14
C LYS A 85 -5.51 -2.55 18.80
N GLU A 86 -6.34 -1.77 18.12
CA GLU A 86 -7.65 -1.35 18.60
C GLU A 86 -8.54 -2.57 18.84
N GLU A 87 -8.65 -3.48 17.86
CA GLU A 87 -9.46 -4.69 17.97
C GLU A 87 -8.95 -5.65 19.07
N TYR A 88 -7.62 -5.80 19.19
CA TYR A 88 -7.01 -6.61 20.24
C TYR A 88 -7.28 -6.04 21.63
N SER A 89 -7.18 -4.71 21.80
CA SER A 89 -7.48 -4.04 23.07
C SER A 89 -8.96 -4.10 23.45
N ARG A 90 -9.86 -4.10 22.46
CA ARG A 90 -11.30 -4.21 22.67
C ARG A 90 -11.67 -5.61 23.17
N GLN A 91 -11.07 -6.66 22.60
CA GLN A 91 -11.24 -8.04 23.06
C GLN A 91 -10.60 -8.33 24.42
N ASP A 92 -9.53 -7.61 24.80
CA ASP A 92 -8.91 -7.75 26.13
C ASP A 92 -9.81 -7.20 27.26
N ASN A 93 -10.62 -6.19 26.96
CA ASN A 93 -11.57 -5.57 27.90
C ASN A 93 -12.95 -6.25 27.94
N THR A 94 -13.18 -7.32 27.17
CA THR A 94 -14.47 -8.05 27.19
C THR A 94 -14.36 -9.22 28.18
N PRO A 95 -15.18 -9.27 29.25
CA PRO A 95 -15.15 -10.39 30.19
C PRO A 95 -15.50 -11.70 29.46
N PRO A 96 -14.92 -12.84 29.88
CA PRO A 96 -15.35 -14.13 29.34
C PRO A 96 -16.81 -14.37 29.75
N GLU A 97 -17.70 -14.56 28.76
CA GLU A 97 -19.03 -15.14 28.98
C GLU A 97 -18.93 -16.65 29.26
#